data_AF-A0A3L7Y3W7-F1
#
_entry.id   AF-A0A3L7Y3W7-F1
#
_cell.length_a   1.000
_cell.length_b   1.000
_cell.length_c   1.000
_cell.angle_alpha   90.00
_cell.angle_beta   90.00
_cell.angle_gamma   90.00
#
_symmetry.space_group_name_H-M   'P 1'
#
loop_
_entity.id
_entity.type
_entity.pdbx_description
1 polymer ?
#
loop_
_entity_poly.entity_id
_entity_poly.type
_entity_poly.pdbx_seq_one_letter_code
_entity_poly.pdbx_strand_id
1 'polypeptide(L)'
;MQLARRLAAHAQTSAAQVELLVLNDVPGSLHPVSAALRGFGRDWRKFSLAAFVAGVRASSIWVAHVNLAPLAWLACLLRPRLRYVVVAHGVEVWALRSSMQRAALRRADMVVAV
;
A
#
# COMPACT_ATOMS: atom_id res chain seq x y z
N MET A 1 -3.04 11.03 -4.67
CA MET A 1 -1.91 11.96 -4.43
C MET A 1 -1.98 12.71 -3.09
N GLN A 2 -3.14 13.23 -2.64
CA GLN A 2 -3.25 13.97 -1.36
C GLN A 2 -2.98 13.13 -0.09
N LEU A 3 -3.43 11.86 -0.04
CA LEU A 3 -3.25 11.00 1.13
C LEU A 3 -1.78 10.68 1.43
N ALA A 4 -1.00 10.34 0.39
CA ALA A 4 0.42 10.03 0.52
C ALA A 4 1.23 11.22 1.06
N ARG A 5 0.89 12.45 0.65
CA ARG A 5 1.51 13.67 1.17
C ARG A 5 1.22 13.87 2.66
N ARG A 6 -0.02 13.64 3.10
CA ARG A 6 -0.41 13.78 4.52
C ARG A 6 0.25 12.74 5.42
N LEU A 7 0.31 11.48 4.98
CA LEU A 7 0.96 10.41 5.74
C LEU A 7 2.45 10.67 5.93
N ALA A 8 3.14 11.16 4.90
CA ALA A 8 4.54 11.45 5.02
C ALA A 8 4.87 12.74 5.79
N ALA A 9 4.01 13.75 5.72
CA ALA A 9 4.11 14.92 6.59
C ALA A 9 3.94 14.51 8.07
N HIS A 10 3.06 13.55 8.37
CA HIS A 10 2.90 13.01 9.72
C HIS A 10 4.10 12.16 10.17
N ALA A 11 4.69 11.38 9.26
CA ALA A 11 5.87 10.58 9.55
C ALA A 11 7.12 11.41 9.88
N GLN A 12 7.26 12.59 9.27
CA GLN A 12 8.30 13.56 9.62
C GLN A 12 8.22 14.02 11.09
N THR A 13 7.02 14.05 11.68
CA THR A 13 6.80 14.45 13.06
C THR A 13 7.10 13.34 14.06
N SER A 14 7.20 12.08 13.63
CA SER A 14 7.27 10.89 14.51
C SER A 14 8.53 10.03 14.33
N ALA A 15 9.59 10.52 13.67
CA ALA A 15 10.82 9.75 13.39
C ALA A 15 10.57 8.37 12.71
N ALA A 16 9.42 8.22 12.03
CA ALA A 16 9.05 6.99 11.35
C ALA A 16 9.62 6.99 9.93
N GLN A 17 10.41 5.97 9.58
CA GLN A 17 10.83 5.77 8.19
C GLN A 17 9.64 5.27 7.37
N VAL A 18 9.22 6.07 6.39
CA VAL A 18 8.16 5.70 5.44
C VAL A 18 8.79 5.41 4.09
N GLU A 19 8.45 4.26 3.52
CA GLU A 19 8.78 3.89 2.14
C GLU A 19 7.50 3.95 1.31
N LEU A 20 7.49 4.76 0.26
CA LEU A 20 6.34 4.95 -0.62
C LEU A 20 6.62 4.34 -1.98
N LEU A 21 5.86 3.31 -2.31
CA LEU A 21 5.96 2.59 -3.58
C LEU A 21 4.79 3.00 -4.48
N VAL A 22 5.10 3.51 -5.67
CA VAL A 22 4.07 4.00 -6.60
C VAL A 22 4.19 3.29 -7.95
N LEU A 23 3.08 2.71 -8.39
CA LEU A 23 3.05 1.87 -9.60
C LEU A 23 3.07 2.67 -10.89
N ASN A 24 2.21 3.69 -11.00
CA ASN A 24 1.94 4.38 -12.27
C ASN A 24 2.94 5.49 -12.59
N ASP A 25 3.70 5.95 -11.60
CA ASP A 25 4.60 7.09 -11.76
C ASP A 25 6.01 6.64 -12.16
N VAL A 26 6.64 7.47 -12.98
CA VAL A 26 8.01 7.29 -13.45
C VAL A 26 8.96 7.62 -12.29
N PRO A 27 10.06 6.86 -12.08
CA PRO A 27 11.10 7.23 -11.10
C PRO A 27 11.52 8.70 -11.28
N GLY A 28 11.44 9.50 -10.20
CA GLY A 28 11.82 10.91 -10.23
C GLY A 28 10.73 11.92 -10.64
N SER A 29 9.55 11.46 -11.08
CA SER A 29 8.39 12.36 -11.38
C SER A 29 7.65 12.87 -10.15
N LEU A 30 8.09 12.46 -8.96
CA LEU A 30 7.44 12.72 -7.69
C LEU A 30 8.29 13.67 -6.86
N HIS A 31 7.66 14.77 -6.43
CA HIS A 31 8.30 15.70 -5.49
C HIS A 31 8.79 14.95 -4.25
N PRO A 32 10.00 15.26 -3.74
CA PRO A 32 10.59 14.58 -2.60
C PRO A 32 9.75 14.86 -1.36
N VAL A 33 8.83 13.95 -1.11
CA VAL A 33 8.29 13.68 0.20
C VAL A 33 9.42 12.97 0.97
N SER A 34 9.68 13.27 2.25
CA SER A 34 10.76 12.63 3.07
C SER A 34 10.51 11.15 3.37
N ALA A 35 10.13 10.40 2.35
CA ALA A 35 9.94 8.98 2.30
C ALA A 35 10.82 8.44 1.15
N ALA A 36 11.43 7.28 1.33
CA ALA A 36 12.14 6.61 0.25
C ALA A 36 11.10 6.28 -0.83
N LEU A 37 11.20 6.94 -1.99
CA LEU A 37 10.17 6.91 -3.00
C LEU A 37 10.67 6.14 -4.23
N ARG A 38 9.99 5.05 -4.59
CA ARG A 38 10.32 4.24 -5.78
C ARG A 38 9.11 4.16 -6.71
N GLY A 39 9.28 4.72 -7.91
CA GLY A 39 8.37 4.56 -9.03
C GLY A 39 8.73 3.31 -9.84
N PHE A 40 7.72 2.61 -10.38
CA PHE A 40 7.93 1.39 -11.17
C PHE A 40 7.47 1.53 -12.63
N GLY A 41 6.99 2.70 -13.07
CA GLY A 41 6.72 2.98 -14.48
C GLY A 41 5.77 1.98 -15.15
N ARG A 42 4.71 1.53 -14.46
CA ARG A 42 3.74 0.49 -14.88
C ARG A 42 4.27 -0.95 -14.95
N ASP A 43 5.48 -1.24 -14.48
CA ASP A 43 5.99 -2.61 -14.35
C ASP A 43 5.36 -3.33 -13.14
N TRP A 44 4.15 -3.88 -13.33
CA TRP A 44 3.38 -4.56 -12.27
C TRP A 44 4.15 -5.68 -11.56
N ARG A 45 4.97 -6.44 -12.28
CA ARG A 45 5.72 -7.57 -11.72
C ARG A 45 6.81 -7.10 -10.75
N LYS A 46 7.62 -6.13 -11.17
CA LYS A 46 8.69 -5.55 -10.34
C LYS A 46 8.10 -4.81 -9.14
N PHE A 47 7.00 -4.08 -9.36
CA PHE A 47 6.26 -3.43 -8.30
C PHE A 47 5.75 -4.44 -7.26
N SER A 48 5.09 -5.51 -7.71
CA SER A 48 4.52 -6.52 -6.81
C SER A 48 5.60 -7.19 -5.97
N LEU A 49 6.73 -7.56 -6.58
CA LEU A 49 7.85 -8.18 -5.86
C LEU A 49 8.46 -7.20 -4.86
N ALA A 50 8.73 -5.95 -5.27
CA ALA A 50 9.31 -4.95 -4.39
C ALA A 50 8.35 -4.57 -3.24
N ALA A 51 7.07 -4.39 -3.53
CA ALA A 51 6.03 -4.10 -2.54
C ALA A 51 5.85 -5.26 -1.55
N PHE A 52 5.97 -6.49 -2.03
CA PHE A 52 5.93 -7.66 -1.17
C PHE A 52 7.18 -7.74 -0.25
N VAL A 53 8.38 -7.59 -0.80
CA VAL A 53 9.63 -7.62 -0.03
C VAL A 53 9.68 -6.48 1.00
N ALA A 54 9.31 -5.26 0.61
CA ALA A 54 9.23 -4.12 1.50
C ALA A 54 8.13 -4.31 2.56
N GLY A 55 6.95 -4.78 2.15
CA GLY A 55 5.83 -5.05 3.03
C GLY A 55 6.15 -6.10 4.09
N VAL A 56 6.85 -7.18 3.72
CA VAL A 56 7.33 -8.18 4.69
C VAL A 56 8.31 -7.56 5.68
N ARG A 57 9.13 -6.57 5.32
CA ARG A 57 10.10 -5.93 6.24
C ARG A 57 9.50 -4.79 7.05
N ALA A 58 8.40 -4.20 6.61
CA ALA A 58 7.70 -3.12 7.29
C ALA A 58 7.04 -3.57 8.60
N SER A 59 6.69 -2.59 9.45
CA SER A 59 5.88 -2.76 10.65
C SER A 59 4.39 -2.54 10.39
N SER A 60 4.04 -1.78 9.36
CA SER A 60 2.66 -1.49 8.95
C SER A 60 2.57 -1.23 7.46
N ILE A 61 1.52 -1.72 6.79
CA ILE A 61 1.31 -1.56 5.35
C ILE A 61 0.07 -0.72 5.08
N TRP A 62 0.22 0.27 4.20
CA TRP A 62 -0.89 1.10 3.75
C TRP A 62 -1.09 0.89 2.25
N VAL A 63 -2.23 0.35 1.90
CA VAL A 63 -2.57 -0.02 0.54
C VAL A 63 -3.55 1.00 -0.01
N ALA A 64 -3.18 1.70 -1.08
CA ALA A 64 -4.01 2.77 -1.65
C ALA A 64 -5.14 2.27 -2.58
N HIS A 65 -5.25 0.96 -2.80
CA HIS A 65 -6.17 0.38 -3.79
C HIS A 65 -6.52 -1.07 -3.45
N VAL A 66 -7.78 -1.46 -3.62
CA VAL A 66 -8.28 -2.79 -3.26
C VAL A 66 -7.59 -3.93 -4.02
N ASN A 67 -7.13 -3.68 -5.25
CA ASN A 67 -6.39 -4.66 -6.06
C ASN A 67 -5.06 -5.09 -5.43
N LEU A 68 -4.50 -4.27 -4.54
CA LEU A 68 -3.26 -4.55 -3.83
C LEU A 68 -3.50 -5.20 -2.45
N ALA A 69 -4.75 -5.31 -2.01
CA ALA A 69 -5.10 -5.95 -0.75
C ALA A 69 -4.64 -7.42 -0.67
N PRO A 70 -4.75 -8.26 -1.73
CA PRO A 70 -4.24 -9.63 -1.70
C PRO A 70 -2.72 -9.70 -1.47
N LEU A 71 -1.96 -8.73 -1.98
CA LEU A 71 -0.51 -8.64 -1.80
C LEU A 71 -0.15 -8.34 -0.33
N ALA A 72 -0.85 -7.40 0.30
CA ALA A 72 -0.67 -7.10 1.73
C ALA A 72 -1.12 -8.27 2.62
N TRP A 73 -2.21 -8.94 2.25
CA TRP A 73 -2.67 -10.15 2.93
C TRP A 73 -1.62 -11.28 2.85
N LEU A 74 -1.00 -11.48 1.68
CA LEU A 74 0.09 -12.45 1.52
C LEU A 74 1.29 -12.12 2.42
N ALA A 75 1.64 -10.83 2.53
CA ALA A 75 2.71 -10.40 3.43
C ALA A 75 2.36 -10.65 4.91
N CYS A 76 1.10 -10.46 5.30
CA CYS A 76 0.62 -10.74 6.67
C CYS A 76 0.53 -12.24 6.98
N LEU A 77 0.35 -13.10 5.98
CA LEU A 77 0.47 -14.55 6.15
C LEU A 77 1.89 -14.97 6.58
N LEU A 78 2.92 -14.29 6.07
CA LEU A 78 4.31 -14.52 6.47
C LEU A 78 4.69 -13.84 7.78
N ARG A 79 4.07 -12.70 8.07
CA ARG A 79 4.29 -11.92 9.31
C ARG A 79 2.94 -11.67 9.99
N PRO A 80 2.44 -12.60 10.82
CA PRO A 80 1.10 -12.49 11.42
C PRO A 80 0.92 -11.33 12.41
N ARG A 81 2.00 -10.67 12.84
CA ARG A 81 1.97 -9.46 13.68
C ARG A 81 1.84 -8.15 12.88
N LEU A 82 1.82 -8.24 11.55
CA LEU A 82 1.91 -7.10 10.66
C LEU A 82 0.50 -6.56 10.40
N ARG A 83 0.31 -5.25 10.58
CA ARG A 83 -0.98 -4.59 10.42
C ARG A 83 -1.08 -3.98 9.04
N TYR A 84 -2.24 -4.11 8.39
CA TYR A 84 -2.45 -3.48 7.08
C TYR A 84 -3.80 -2.76 6.97
N VAL A 85 -3.72 -1.60 6.32
CA VAL A 85 -4.85 -0.72 6.05
C VAL A 85 -5.11 -0.68 4.55
N VAL A 86 -6.35 -0.87 4.14
CA VAL A 86 -6.76 -0.80 2.72
C VAL A 86 -7.60 0.44 2.50
N VAL A 87 -7.14 1.32 1.62
CA VAL A 87 -7.91 2.45 1.10
C VAL A 87 -8.59 2.00 -0.18
N ALA A 88 -9.91 2.10 -0.19
CA ALA A 88 -10.75 1.71 -1.31
C ALA A 88 -11.49 2.93 -1.86
N HIS A 89 -11.53 3.08 -3.18
CA HIS A 89 -12.40 4.05 -3.81
C HIS A 89 -13.81 3.42 -3.88
N GLY A 90 -14.87 4.17 -3.53
CA GLY A 90 -16.22 3.62 -3.37
C GLY A 90 -16.72 2.73 -4.52
N VAL A 91 -16.36 3.05 -5.77
CA VAL A 91 -16.71 2.26 -6.96
C VAL A 91 -16.06 0.87 -7.00
N GLU A 92 -14.87 0.71 -6.44
CA GLU A 92 -14.13 -0.55 -6.42
C GLU A 92 -14.69 -1.52 -5.38
N VAL A 93 -15.26 -1.00 -4.29
CA VAL A 93 -15.86 -1.81 -3.22
C VAL A 93 -17.13 -2.52 -3.73
N TRP A 94 -17.90 -1.87 -4.60
CA TRP A 94 -19.14 -2.43 -5.12
C TRP A 94 -18.89 -3.48 -6.22
N ALA A 95 -17.75 -3.39 -6.90
CA ALA A 95 -17.38 -4.25 -8.02
C ALA A 95 -16.51 -5.46 -7.63
N LEU A 96 -16.32 -5.76 -6.34
CA LEU A 96 -15.46 -6.87 -5.89
C LEU A 96 -15.87 -8.22 -6.49
N ARG A 97 -15.14 -8.67 -7.51
CA ARG A 97 -15.45 -9.91 -8.25
C ARG A 97 -14.78 -11.15 -7.65
N SER A 98 -13.60 -11.02 -7.04
CA SER A 98 -12.83 -12.18 -6.57
C SER A 98 -13.03 -12.49 -5.08
N SER A 99 -13.13 -13.78 -4.76
CA SER A 99 -13.19 -14.29 -3.37
C SER A 99 -11.93 -13.93 -2.57
N MET A 100 -10.76 -13.87 -3.22
CA MET A 100 -9.50 -13.47 -2.60
C MET A 100 -9.49 -12.02 -2.14
N GLN A 101 -9.98 -11.07 -2.95
CA GLN A 101 -10.09 -9.67 -2.53
C GLN A 101 -11.05 -9.53 -1.35
N ARG A 102 -12.16 -10.28 -1.34
CA ARG A 102 -13.08 -10.31 -0.20
C ARG A 102 -12.41 -10.84 1.07
N ALA A 103 -11.66 -11.94 0.98
CA ALA A 103 -10.92 -12.49 2.11
C ALA A 103 -9.86 -11.50 2.63
N ALA A 104 -9.11 -10.87 1.72
CA ALA A 104 -8.11 -9.86 2.06
C ALA A 104 -8.73 -8.61 2.70
N LEU A 105 -9.92 -8.18 2.28
CA LEU A 105 -10.60 -7.05 2.92
C LEU A 105 -11.15 -7.41 4.31
N ARG A 106 -11.74 -8.60 4.47
CA ARG A 106 -12.25 -9.07 5.77
C ARG A 106 -11.18 -9.21 6.83
N ARG A 107 -9.94 -9.43 6.41
CA ARG A 107 -8.79 -9.67 7.29
C ARG A 107 -7.92 -8.42 7.46
N ALA A 108 -8.29 -7.31 6.81
CA ALA A 108 -7.62 -6.03 6.99
C ALA A 108 -7.94 -5.47 8.37
N ASP A 109 -6.93 -4.89 9.03
CA ASP A 109 -7.13 -4.22 10.31
C ASP A 109 -8.07 -3.02 10.17
N MET A 110 -8.02 -2.34 9.02
CA MET A 110 -8.84 -1.19 8.73
C MET A 110 -9.06 -1.04 7.22
N VAL A 111 -10.30 -0.69 6.85
CA VAL A 111 -10.65 -0.34 5.47
C VAL A 111 -11.17 1.09 5.47
N VAL A 112 -10.53 1.96 4.70
CA VAL A 112 -10.92 3.36 4.54
C VAL A 112 -11.54 3.52 3.17
N ALA A 113 -12.82 3.90 3.11
CA ALA A 113 -13.49 4.23 1.86
C ALA A 113 -13.37 5.75 1.60
N VAL A 114 -13.03 6.11 0.37
CA VAL A 114 -13.01 7.49 -0.14
C VAL A 114 -13.85 7.65 -1.39
#